data_AF-A0A7K2NMQ1-F1
#
_entry.id   AF-A0A7K2NMQ1-F1
#
_cell.length_a   1.000
_cell.length_b   1.000
_cell.length_c   1.000
_cell.angle_alpha   90.00
_cell.angle_beta   90.00
_cell.angle_gamma   90.00
#
_symmetry.space_group_name_H-M   'P 1'
#
loop_
_entity.id
_entity.type
_entity.pdbx_description
1 polymer ?
#
loop_
_entity_poly.entity_id
_entity_poly.type
_entity_poly.pdbx_seq_one_letter_code
_entity_poly.pdbx_strand_id
1 'polypeptide(L)'
;HGDDRGTADELLTALKDLARAAPGLESAPRVEVPSPAELRMPQVCLPRDAFFGPTEDVPLDRAAGRVAAEMITPYPPGIPAVLPGERLAEPVLRYLRSGLEAGMYLPDPTDPALETVRVVAEHGA
;
A
#
# COMPACT_ATOMS: atom_id res chain seq x y z
N HIS A 1 27.88 -17.58 -8.04
CA HIS A 1 27.49 -16.72 -6.91
C HIS A 1 27.90 -15.30 -7.23
N GLY A 2 27.04 -14.32 -6.91
CA GLY A 2 27.29 -12.89 -7.22
C GLY A 2 28.06 -12.14 -6.14
N ASP A 3 28.14 -12.69 -4.93
CA ASP A 3 28.86 -12.10 -3.81
C ASP A 3 30.14 -12.87 -3.49
N ASP A 4 31.11 -12.16 -2.94
CA ASP A 4 32.34 -12.70 -2.39
C ASP A 4 32.64 -12.09 -1.02
N ARG A 5 33.79 -12.45 -0.44
CA ARG A 5 34.19 -11.94 0.88
C ARG A 5 34.44 -10.43 0.86
N GLY A 6 34.98 -9.90 -0.24
CA GLY A 6 35.23 -8.48 -0.39
C GLY A 6 33.93 -7.68 -0.40
N THR A 7 32.94 -8.10 -1.19
CA THR A 7 31.63 -7.42 -1.24
C THR A 7 30.89 -7.50 0.10
N ALA A 8 31.00 -8.63 0.81
CA ALA A 8 30.44 -8.78 2.15
C ALA A 8 31.13 -7.88 3.20
N ASP A 9 32.47 -7.76 3.14
CA ASP A 9 33.24 -6.92 4.06
C ASP A 9 32.97 -5.41 3.84
N GLU A 10 32.74 -5.00 2.59
CA GLU A 10 32.32 -3.63 2.25
C GLU A 10 30.94 -3.30 2.82
N LEU A 11 29.94 -4.18 2.62
CA LEU A 11 28.61 -4.03 3.22
C LEU A 11 28.69 -3.94 4.75
N LEU A 12 29.48 -4.82 5.38
CA LEU A 12 29.64 -4.83 6.82
C LEU A 12 30.26 -3.52 7.35
N THR A 13 31.20 -2.94 6.60
CA THR A 13 31.81 -1.66 6.96
C THR A 13 30.79 -0.53 6.91
N ALA A 14 30.03 -0.44 5.81
CA ALA A 14 28.98 0.57 5.64
C ALA A 14 27.90 0.47 6.74
N LEU A 15 27.44 -0.74 7.08
CA LEU A 15 26.45 -0.95 8.15
C LEU A 15 26.98 -0.53 9.53
N LYS A 16 28.27 -0.75 9.82
CA LYS A 16 28.91 -0.29 11.07
C LYS A 16 28.98 1.23 11.14
N ASP A 17 29.30 1.88 10.04
CA ASP A 17 29.34 3.34 9.97
C ASP A 17 27.94 3.95 10.14
N LEU A 18 26.93 3.36 9.50
CA LEU A 18 25.53 3.75 9.71
C LEU A 18 25.12 3.60 11.18
N ALA A 19 25.46 2.50 11.85
CA ALA A 19 25.13 2.29 13.26
C ALA A 19 25.78 3.33 14.18
N ARG A 20 27.00 3.80 13.87
CA ARG A 20 27.67 4.90 14.59
C ARG A 20 26.99 6.25 14.35
N ALA A 21 26.49 6.48 13.14
CA ALA A 21 25.80 7.71 12.76
C ALA A 21 24.33 7.76 13.21
N ALA A 22 23.70 6.61 13.45
CA ALA A 22 22.28 6.48 13.76
C ALA A 22 21.73 7.42 14.86
N PRO A 23 22.46 7.71 15.97
CA PRO A 23 21.97 8.63 17.00
C PRO A 23 21.74 10.07 16.51
N GLY A 24 22.35 10.46 15.38
CA GLY A 24 22.18 11.77 14.76
C GLY A 24 21.12 11.82 13.65
N LEU A 25 20.44 10.71 13.35
CA LEU A 25 19.42 10.65 12.31
C LEU A 25 18.04 11.02 12.88
N GLU A 26 17.19 11.59 12.03
CA GLU A 26 15.79 11.84 12.37
C GLU A 26 15.04 10.52 12.56
N SER A 27 13.99 10.56 13.41
CA SER A 27 13.11 9.41 13.57
C SER A 27 12.30 9.16 12.31
N ALA A 28 12.14 7.89 11.95
CA ALA A 28 11.29 7.53 10.83
C ALA A 28 9.83 7.96 11.09
N PRO A 29 9.10 8.42 10.05
CA PRO A 29 7.68 8.67 10.14
C PRO A 29 6.93 7.39 10.55
N ARG A 30 5.81 7.57 11.26
CA ARG A 30 4.97 6.44 11.67
C ARG A 30 3.98 6.08 10.57
N VAL A 31 3.90 4.79 10.27
CA VAL A 31 2.89 4.21 9.38
C VAL A 31 1.86 3.47 10.23
N GLU A 32 0.58 3.70 9.97
CA GLU A 32 -0.53 3.06 10.68
C GLU A 32 -0.79 1.65 10.14
N VAL A 33 0.09 0.70 10.48
CA VAL A 33 -0.05 -0.69 10.04
C VAL A 33 -1.22 -1.37 10.76
N PRO A 34 -2.24 -1.89 10.06
CA PRO A 34 -3.38 -2.56 10.68
C PRO A 34 -2.99 -3.95 11.19
N SER A 35 -3.83 -4.54 12.04
CA SER A 35 -3.64 -5.95 12.41
C SER A 35 -3.82 -6.87 11.20
N PRO A 36 -3.24 -8.09 11.21
CA PRO A 36 -3.44 -9.06 10.14
C PRO A 36 -4.92 -9.41 9.85
N ALA A 37 -5.81 -9.24 10.83
CA ALA A 37 -7.25 -9.45 10.65
C ALA A 37 -7.89 -8.30 9.88
N GLU A 38 -7.48 -7.05 10.14
CA GLU A 38 -7.99 -5.86 9.46
C GLU A 38 -7.50 -5.73 8.01
N LEU A 39 -6.33 -6.30 7.71
CA LEU A 39 -5.81 -6.41 6.33
C LEU A 39 -6.59 -7.42 5.47
N ARG A 40 -7.40 -8.31 6.07
CA ARG A 40 -8.19 -9.31 5.34
C ARG A 40 -9.58 -8.76 5.05
N MET A 41 -9.68 -8.03 3.95
CA MET A 41 -10.97 -7.54 3.47
C MET A 41 -11.79 -8.65 2.80
N PRO A 42 -13.13 -8.61 2.88
CA PRO A 42 -13.97 -9.61 2.23
C PRO A 42 -14.01 -9.36 0.72
N GLN A 43 -13.77 -10.41 -0.05
CA GLN A 43 -14.02 -10.41 -1.49
C GLN A 43 -15.53 -10.58 -1.74
N VAL A 44 -16.18 -9.57 -2.30
CA VAL A 44 -17.65 -9.52 -2.44
C VAL A 44 -18.14 -9.72 -3.87
N CYS A 45 -17.25 -9.65 -4.86
CA CYS A 45 -17.51 -10.06 -6.24
C CYS A 45 -16.24 -10.65 -6.90
N LEU A 46 -16.34 -11.07 -8.16
CA LEU A 46 -15.18 -11.59 -8.88
C LEU A 46 -14.21 -10.46 -9.21
N PRO A 47 -12.89 -10.64 -9.01
CA PRO A 47 -11.90 -9.61 -9.36
C PRO A 47 -11.98 -9.18 -10.82
N ARG A 48 -12.27 -10.13 -11.73
CA ARG A 48 -12.49 -9.86 -13.15
C ARG A 48 -13.66 -8.89 -13.36
N ASP A 49 -14.77 -9.10 -12.66
CA ASP A 49 -15.98 -8.29 -12.86
C ASP A 49 -15.81 -6.90 -12.25
N ALA A 50 -15.11 -6.79 -11.12
CA ALA A 50 -14.76 -5.49 -10.54
C ALA A 50 -13.80 -4.69 -11.43
N PHE A 51 -12.76 -5.34 -11.96
CA PHE A 51 -11.72 -4.68 -12.75
C PHE A 51 -12.18 -4.26 -14.15
N PHE A 52 -13.01 -5.06 -14.82
CA PHE A 52 -13.51 -4.77 -16.17
C PHE A 52 -14.93 -4.19 -16.21
N GLY A 53 -15.60 -4.09 -15.06
CA GLY A 53 -16.95 -3.56 -14.95
C GLY A 53 -17.01 -2.03 -14.97
N PRO A 54 -18.22 -1.45 -14.84
CA PRO A 54 -18.39 -0.02 -14.65
C PRO A 54 -17.71 0.47 -13.35
N THR A 55 -16.97 1.57 -13.44
CA THR A 55 -16.21 2.13 -12.33
C THR A 55 -16.46 3.62 -12.16
N GLU A 56 -16.15 4.12 -10.97
CA GLU A 56 -16.07 5.55 -10.67
C GLU A 56 -14.89 5.80 -9.71
N ASP A 57 -14.33 7.00 -9.77
CA ASP A 57 -13.26 7.41 -8.87
C ASP A 57 -13.89 8.22 -7.73
N VAL A 58 -13.68 7.79 -6.48
CA VAL A 58 -14.22 8.47 -5.30
C VAL A 58 -13.11 9.01 -4.41
N PRO A 59 -13.34 10.14 -3.72
CA PRO A 59 -12.43 10.61 -2.68
C PRO A 59 -12.07 9.50 -1.68
N LEU A 60 -10.81 9.43 -1.26
CA LEU A 60 -10.31 8.39 -0.35
C LEU A 60 -11.14 8.30 0.94
N ASP A 61 -11.55 9.46 1.49
CA ASP A 61 -12.38 9.57 2.70
C ASP A 61 -13.81 9.03 2.55
N ARG A 62 -14.23 8.72 1.32
CA ARG A 62 -15.53 8.11 0.97
C ARG A 62 -15.40 6.70 0.40
N ALA A 63 -14.19 6.17 0.33
CA ALA A 63 -13.94 4.86 -0.28
C ALA A 63 -14.25 3.69 0.67
N ALA A 64 -14.24 3.90 1.98
CA ALA A 64 -14.56 2.85 2.95
C ALA A 64 -15.98 2.28 2.70
N GLY A 65 -16.08 0.95 2.66
CA GLY A 65 -17.32 0.23 2.36
C GLY A 65 -17.65 0.08 0.87
N ARG A 66 -16.98 0.82 -0.03
CA ARG A 66 -17.09 0.64 -1.48
C ARG A 66 -16.33 -0.63 -1.92
N VAL A 67 -16.57 -1.09 -3.15
CA VAL A 67 -15.88 -2.25 -3.73
C VAL A 67 -14.75 -1.76 -4.60
N ALA A 68 -13.51 -2.16 -4.30
CA ALA A 68 -12.35 -1.78 -5.08
C ALA A 68 -12.48 -2.28 -6.52
N ALA A 69 -12.14 -1.43 -7.49
CA ALA A 69 -12.03 -1.80 -8.89
C ALA A 69 -10.59 -1.67 -9.43
N GLU A 70 -9.64 -1.35 -8.55
CA GLU A 70 -8.22 -1.34 -8.83
C GLU A 70 -7.44 -2.12 -7.77
N MET A 71 -6.15 -2.31 -8.04
CA MET A 71 -5.20 -2.92 -7.12
C MET A 71 -4.35 -1.82 -6.49
N ILE A 72 -3.96 -2.01 -5.23
CA ILE A 72 -3.04 -1.09 -4.54
C ILE A 72 -1.96 -1.90 -3.82
N THR A 73 -0.72 -1.81 -4.31
CA THR A 73 0.46 -2.49 -3.74
C THR A 73 1.38 -1.50 -3.02
N PRO A 74 1.41 -1.51 -1.68
CA PRO A 74 2.39 -0.76 -0.89
C PRO A 74 3.80 -1.33 -1.00
N TYR A 75 4.79 -0.47 -1.21
CA TYR A 75 6.22 -0.78 -1.10
C TYR A 75 6.88 0.03 0.01
N PRO A 76 7.33 -0.61 1.11
CA PRO A 76 7.21 -2.05 1.42
C PRO A 76 5.78 -2.48 1.82
N PRO A 77 5.44 -3.80 1.80
CA PRO A 77 6.29 -4.96 1.51
C PRO A 77 6.33 -5.40 0.04
N GLY A 78 5.57 -4.80 -0.85
CA GLY A 78 5.51 -5.15 -2.27
C GLY A 78 4.53 -6.28 -2.61
N ILE A 79 3.46 -6.43 -1.82
CA ILE A 79 2.31 -7.29 -2.12
C ILE A 79 1.02 -6.47 -2.07
N PRO A 80 -0.02 -6.82 -2.84
CA PRO A 80 -1.27 -6.07 -2.86
C PRO A 80 -1.91 -6.00 -1.46
N ALA A 81 -2.25 -4.80 -1.02
CA ALA A 81 -3.08 -4.56 0.16
C ALA A 81 -4.57 -4.39 -0.20
N VAL A 82 -4.85 -4.09 -1.46
CA VAL A 82 -6.20 -4.00 -2.04
C VAL A 82 -6.18 -4.75 -3.37
N LEU A 83 -7.18 -5.61 -3.58
CA LEU A 83 -7.47 -6.28 -4.83
C LEU A 83 -8.85 -5.89 -5.36
N PRO A 84 -9.04 -5.87 -6.69
CA PRO A 84 -10.37 -5.67 -7.27
C PRO A 84 -11.38 -6.68 -6.73
N GLY A 85 -12.57 -6.21 -6.38
CA GLY A 85 -13.67 -7.00 -5.83
C GLY A 85 -13.67 -7.13 -4.29
N GLU A 86 -12.65 -6.60 -3.61
CA GLU A 86 -12.66 -6.49 -2.15
C GLU A 86 -13.48 -5.29 -1.68
N ARG A 87 -14.16 -5.44 -0.54
CA ARG A 87 -14.81 -4.31 0.14
C ARG A 87 -13.77 -3.54 0.96
N LEU A 88 -13.53 -2.30 0.57
CA LEU A 88 -12.54 -1.43 1.18
C LEU A 88 -12.86 -1.19 2.66
N ALA A 89 -11.82 -1.26 3.50
CA ALA A 89 -11.92 -1.04 4.94
C ALA A 89 -11.08 0.17 5.37
N GLU A 90 -11.63 0.97 6.28
CA GLU A 90 -10.97 2.18 6.80
C GLU A 90 -9.54 1.96 7.31
N PRO A 91 -9.21 0.90 8.07
CA PRO A 91 -7.83 0.67 8.51
C PRO A 91 -6.85 0.50 7.34
N VAL A 92 -7.27 -0.15 6.25
CA VAL A 92 -6.42 -0.35 5.06
C VAL A 92 -6.21 0.97 4.32
N LEU A 93 -7.24 1.81 4.21
CA LEU A 93 -7.12 3.12 3.58
C LEU A 93 -6.20 4.07 4.38
N ARG A 94 -6.33 4.09 5.71
CA ARG A 94 -5.41 4.84 6.60
C ARG A 94 -3.97 4.34 6.53
N TYR A 95 -3.78 3.03 6.44
CA TYR A 95 -2.47 2.44 6.24
C TYR A 95 -1.80 2.93 4.96
N LEU A 96 -2.53 2.89 3.85
CA LEU A 96 -2.02 3.35 2.56
C LEU A 96 -1.72 4.86 2.56
N ARG A 97 -2.59 5.67 3.18
CA ARG A 97 -2.40 7.12 3.33
C ARG A 97 -1.17 7.47 4.16
N SER A 98 -1.11 6.96 5.40
CA SER A 98 0.03 7.19 6.29
C SER A 98 1.33 6.61 5.72
N GLY A 99 1.24 5.51 4.99
CA GLY A 99 2.35 4.94 4.23
C GLY A 99 2.88 5.93 3.19
N LEU A 100 2.02 6.47 2.33
CA LEU A 100 2.41 7.41 1.29
C LEU A 100 3.03 8.69 1.88
N GLU A 101 2.44 9.22 2.96
CA GLU A 101 2.99 10.37 3.71
C GLU A 101 4.38 10.07 4.32
N ALA A 102 4.62 8.80 4.68
CA ALA A 102 5.90 8.30 5.17
C ALA A 102 6.92 7.98 4.06
N GLY A 103 6.58 8.20 2.78
CA GLY A 103 7.44 7.95 1.63
C GLY A 103 7.33 6.53 1.02
N MET A 104 6.28 5.78 1.37
CA MET A 104 5.94 4.51 0.72
C MET A 104 5.61 4.73 -0.75
N TYR A 105 5.99 3.77 -1.60
CA TYR A 105 5.69 3.82 -3.02
C TYR A 105 4.45 2.97 -3.36
N LEU A 106 3.56 3.52 -4.20
CA LEU A 106 2.33 2.87 -4.69
C LEU A 106 2.32 2.92 -6.23
N PRO A 107 2.71 1.84 -6.93
CA PRO A 107 2.80 1.83 -8.40
C PRO A 107 1.46 1.63 -9.12
N ASP A 108 0.50 0.97 -8.47
CA ASP A 108 -0.71 0.47 -9.13
C ASP A 108 -1.93 1.41 -9.14
N PRO A 109 -2.19 2.24 -8.10
CA PRO A 109 -3.37 3.08 -8.07
C PRO A 109 -3.47 3.97 -9.30
N THR A 110 -4.69 4.14 -9.80
CA THR A 110 -4.99 5.09 -10.89
C THR A 110 -4.55 6.50 -10.51
N ASP A 111 -4.76 6.89 -9.25
CA ASP A 111 -4.22 8.12 -8.67
C ASP A 111 -3.04 7.79 -7.74
N PRO A 112 -1.78 8.05 -8.16
CA PRO A 112 -0.60 7.80 -7.33
C PRO A 112 -0.53 8.66 -6.05
N ALA A 113 -1.22 9.81 -6.03
CA ALA A 113 -1.35 10.62 -4.82
C ALA A 113 -2.42 10.05 -3.87
N LEU A 114 -3.23 9.10 -4.34
CA LEU A 114 -4.28 8.38 -3.62
C LEU A 114 -5.31 9.37 -2.99
N GLU A 115 -5.54 10.52 -3.64
CA GLU A 115 -6.62 11.45 -3.30
C GLU A 115 -7.97 10.83 -3.65
N THR A 116 -8.00 10.02 -4.72
CA THR A 116 -9.12 9.17 -5.07
C THR A 116 -8.75 7.70 -5.14
N VAL A 117 -9.78 6.85 -5.09
CA VAL A 117 -9.70 5.40 -5.30
C VAL A 117 -10.74 5.00 -6.33
N ARG A 118 -10.35 4.15 -7.28
CA ARG A 118 -11.26 3.58 -8.27
C ARG A 118 -12.06 2.44 -7.66
N VAL A 119 -13.38 2.61 -7.68
CA VAL A 119 -14.34 1.66 -7.11
C VAL A 119 -15.35 1.21 -8.17
N VAL A 120 -16.03 0.09 -7.93
CA VAL A 120 -17.14 -0.36 -8.76
C VAL A 120 -18.27 0.66 -8.66
N ALA A 121 -18.78 1.10 -9.80
CA ALA A 121 -19.86 2.08 -9.85
C ALA A 121 -21.15 1.53 -9.23
N GLU A 122 -21.80 2.33 -8.39
CA GLU A 122 -23.14 2.02 -7.92
C GLU A 122 -24.14 2.25 -9.05
N HIS A 123 -24.85 1.19 -9.46
CA HIS A 123 -25.98 1.36 -10.37
C HIS A 123 -27.05 2.09 -9.56
N GLY A 124 -27.34 3.34 -9.93
CA GLY A 124 -28.44 4.10 -9.35
C GLY A 124 -29.72 3.26 -9.43
N ALA A 125 -30.35 3.05 -8.27
CA ALA A 125 -31.70 2.50 -8.18
C ALA A 125 -32.72 3.48 -8.80
#